data_AF-A0A3P7KLI4-F1
#
_entry.id   AF-A0A3P7KLI4-F1
#
_cell.length_a   1.000
_cell.length_b   1.000
_cell.length_c   1.000
_cell.angle_alpha   90.00
_cell.angle_beta   90.00
_cell.angle_gamma   90.00
#
_symmetry.space_group_name_H-M   'P 1'
#
loop_
_entity.id
_entity.type
_entity.pdbx_description
1 polymer ?
#
loop_
_entity_poly.entity_id
_entity_poly.type
_entity_poly.pdbx_seq_one_letter_code
_entity_poly.pdbx_strand_id
1 'polypeptide(L)' 'MAPYSVLITGANRGIGLGLVKQFLKNKEIQHVIATAREPSSAKVSVIHT' A
#
# COMPACT_ATOMS: atom_id res chain seq x y z
N MET A 1 -14.14 -5.71 11.68
CA MET A 1 -14.28 -6.00 10.24
C MET A 1 -13.28 -5.16 9.49
N ALA A 2 -12.30 -5.77 8.84
CA ALA A 2 -11.33 -5.05 8.02
C ALA A 2 -11.98 -4.57 6.71
N PRO A 3 -11.51 -3.46 6.11
CA PRO A 3 -11.93 -3.08 4.77
C PRO A 3 -11.49 -4.13 3.74
N TYR A 4 -12.32 -4.36 2.72
CA TYR A 4 -11.97 -5.27 1.62
C TYR A 4 -10.77 -4.75 0.81
N SER A 5 -10.76 -3.45 0.50
CA SER A 5 -9.70 -2.77 -0.25
C SER A 5 -9.27 -1.46 0.41
N VAL A 6 -7.99 -1.10 0.28
CA VAL A 6 -7.42 0.16 0.77
C VAL A 6 -6.59 0.82 -0.32
N LEU A 7 -6.86 2.09 -0.62
CA LEU A 7 -6.06 2.94 -1.51
C LEU A 7 -5.23 3.94 -0.69
N ILE A 8 -3.91 3.95 -0.88
CA ILE A 8 -3.00 4.85 -0.17
C ILE A 8 -2.25 5.70 -1.20
N THR A 9 -2.40 7.02 -1.12
CA THR A 9 -1.70 7.95 -2.00
C THR A 9 -0.34 8.36 -1.43
N GLY A 10 0.63 8.66 -2.30
CA GLY A 10 1.97 9.09 -1.86
C GLY A 10 2.73 8.03 -1.07
N ALA A 11 2.51 6.75 -1.38
CA ALA A 11 3.03 5.59 -0.67
C ALA A 11 4.48 5.21 -1.02
N ASN A 12 5.19 6.03 -1.79
CA ASN A 12 6.60 5.78 -2.14
C ASN A 12 7.57 6.02 -0.97
N ARG A 13 7.17 6.78 0.05
CA ARG A 13 8.00 7.14 1.22
C ARG A 13 7.15 7.51 2.44
N GLY A 14 7.82 7.76 3.57
CA GLY A 14 7.20 8.36 4.75
C GLY A 14 6.01 7.57 5.30
N ILE A 15 4.97 8.31 5.73
CA ILE A 15 3.78 7.75 6.38
C ILE A 15 3.01 6.83 5.43
N GLY A 16 2.86 7.19 4.15
CA GLY A 16 2.16 6.35 3.17
C GLY A 16 2.78 4.96 3.05
N LEU A 17 4.11 4.88 2.97
CA LEU A 17 4.83 3.60 2.98
C LEU A 17 4.67 2.84 4.31
N GLY A 18 4.67 3.57 5.43
CA GLY A 18 4.41 2.99 6.76
C GLY A 18 3.02 2.35 6.84
N LEU A 19 2.00 3.02 6.33
CA LEU A 19 0.62 2.52 6.28
C LEU A 19 0.51 1.27 5.43
N VAL A 20 1.09 1.25 4.22
CA VAL A 20 1.15 0.05 3.38
C VAL A 20 1.73 -1.13 4.16
N LYS A 21 2.87 -0.93 4.85
CA LYS A 21 3.50 -1.99 5.65
C LYS A 21 2.64 -2.48 6.81
N GLN A 22 1.80 -1.63 7.41
CA GLN A 22 0.90 -2.06 8.48
C GLN A 22 -0.34 -2.77 7.92
N PHE A 23 -0.93 -2.27 6.83
CA PHE A 23 -2.09 -2.90 6.20
C PHE A 23 -1.76 -4.28 5.63
N LEU A 24 -0.56 -4.47 5.08
CA LEU A 24 -0.10 -5.78 4.60
C LEU A 24 0.04 -6.84 5.72
N LYS A 25 0.06 -6.45 7.00
CA LYS A 25 0.06 -7.42 8.11
C LYS A 25 -1.33 -7.99 8.38
N ASN A 26 -2.39 -7.30 7.94
CA ASN A 26 -3.75 -7.75 8.14
C ASN A 26 -4.19 -8.62 6.96
N LYS A 27 -4.31 -9.94 7.19
CA LYS A 27 -4.72 -10.92 6.18
C LYS A 27 -6.19 -10.85 5.78
N GLU A 28 -7.03 -10.12 6.52
CA GLU A 28 -8.43 -9.92 6.16
C GLU A 28 -8.59 -8.92 5.00
N ILE A 29 -7.62 -8.01 4.82
CA ILE A 29 -7.61 -7.04 3.72
C ILE A 29 -7.19 -7.77 2.44
N GLN A 30 -8.04 -7.72 1.41
CA GLN A 30 -7.79 -8.42 0.15
C GLN A 30 -6.89 -7.58 -0.75
N HIS A 31 -7.11 -6.27 -0.81
CA HIS A 31 -6.39 -5.38 -1.73
C HIS A 31 -5.75 -4.21 -1.00
N VAL A 32 -4.46 -4.00 -1.22
CA VAL A 32 -3.73 -2.80 -0.79
C VAL A 32 -3.10 -2.14 -2.03
N ILE A 33 -3.68 -1.02 -2.45
CA ILE A 33 -3.26 -0.27 -3.64
C ILE A 33 -2.43 0.93 -3.18
N ALA A 34 -1.14 0.90 -3.47
CA ALA A 34 -0.19 1.95 -3.10
C ALA A 34 0.16 2.81 -4.32
N THR A 35 -0.09 4.12 -4.28
CA THR A 35 0.25 5.01 -5.40
C THR A 35 1.52 5.80 -5.15
N ALA A 36 2.27 6.06 -6.22
CA ALA A 36 3.46 6.89 -6.23
C ALA A 36 3.39 7.85 -7.42
N ARG A 37 3.94 9.06 -7.30
CA ARG A 37 4.02 10.02 -8.41
C ARG A 37 4.85 9.45 -9.57
N GLU A 38 5.94 8.79 -9.24
CA GLU A 38 6.85 8.13 -10.18
C GLU A 38 7.06 6.68 -9.69
N PRO A 39 6.32 5.71 -10.23
CA PRO A 39 6.38 4.31 -9.77
C PRO A 39 7.77 3.70 -9.90
N SER A 40 8.55 4.09 -10.90
CA SER A 40 9.93 3.61 -11.10
C SER A 40 10.87 3.98 -9.94
N SER A 41 10.56 5.07 -9.22
CA SER A 41 11.30 5.52 -8.04
C SER A 41 10.82 4.88 -6.73
N ALA A 42 9.75 4.08 -6.77
CA ALA A 42 9.19 3.46 -5.58
C ALA A 42 10.09 2.32 -5.10
N LYS A 43 10.52 2.38 -3.83
CA LYS A 43 11.30 1.30 -3.20
C LYS A 43 10.51 0.01 -2.99
N VAL A 44 9.20 0.05 -3.21
CA VAL A 44 8.27 -1.05 -3.01
C VAL A 44 7.28 -1.03 -4.17
N SER A 45 7.42 -1.99 -5.08
CA SER A 45 6.40 -2.31 -6.08
C SER A 45 5.59 -3.46 -5.52
N VAL A 46 4.41 -3.19 -4.95
CA VAL A 46 3.50 -4.23 -4.45
C VAL A 46 2.23 -4.12 -5.27
N ILE A 47 2.10 -5.05 -6.21
CA ILE A 47 0.82 -5.44 -6.79
C ILE A 47 0.60 -6.86 -6.25
N HIS A 48 -0.11 -6.97 -5.12
CA HIS A 48 -0.74 -8.24 -4.75
C HIS A 48 -2.15 -8.16 -5.33
N THR A 49 -2.35 -8.82 -6.46
CA THR A 49 -3.69 -9.26 -6.89
C THR A 49 -4.06 -10.52 -6.14
#